data_AF-A0A7J9WAC4-F1
#
_entry.id   AF-A0A7J9WAC4-F1
#
_cell.length_a   1.000
_cell.length_b   1.000
_cell.length_c   1.000
_cell.angle_alpha   90.00
_cell.angle_beta   90.00
_cell.angle_gamma   90.00
#
_symmetry.space_group_name_H-M   'P 1'
#
loop_
_entity.id
_entity.type
_entity.pdbx_description
1 polymer ?
#
loop_
_entity_poly.entity_id
_entity_poly.type
_entity_poly.pdbx_seq_one_letter_code
_entity_poly.pdbx_strand_id
1 'polypeptide(L)'
;MTVTPSAVANALLKEFEGAWRDDTPIFACCRRSVTTVVENADINKIAAADPVARVRALRDVLEAENPGHLDTHRCCAGHLADLAFDLPDLMAPVPEG
;
A
#
# COMPACT_ATOMS: atom_id res chain seq x y z
N MET A 1 18.89 -9.91 -6.93
CA MET A 1 19.07 -9.75 -5.48
C MET A 1 17.68 -9.58 -4.91
N THR A 2 17.20 -10.53 -4.11
CA THR A 2 15.91 -10.39 -3.42
C THR A 2 16.10 -9.39 -2.29
N VAL A 3 15.60 -8.17 -2.48
CA VAL A 3 15.51 -7.18 -1.42
C VAL A 3 14.54 -7.75 -0.40
N THR A 4 15.01 -8.08 0.81
CA THR A 4 14.12 -8.46 1.90
C THR A 4 13.16 -7.29 2.14
N PRO A 5 11.83 -7.48 2.05
CA PRO A 5 10.90 -6.40 2.32
C PRO A 5 11.13 -5.87 3.73
N SER A 6 11.06 -4.56 3.91
CA SER A 6 11.16 -3.94 5.24
C SER A 6 10.09 -4.51 6.18
N ALA A 7 10.30 -4.42 7.51
CA ALA A 7 9.28 -4.84 8.48
C ALA A 7 7.91 -4.18 8.22
N VAL A 8 7.95 -2.91 7.79
CA VAL A 8 6.78 -2.13 7.35
C VAL A 8 6.14 -2.75 6.11
N ALA A 9 6.92 -3.08 5.08
CA ALA A 9 6.42 -3.74 3.87
C ALA A 9 5.71 -5.07 4.18
N ASN A 10 6.29 -5.90 5.07
CA ASN A 10 5.65 -7.14 5.49
C ASN A 10 4.35 -6.89 6.29
N ALA A 11 4.32 -5.87 7.14
CA ALA A 11 3.10 -5.50 7.86
C ALA A 11 1.98 -5.04 6.89
N LEU A 12 2.31 -4.23 5.88
CA LEU A 12 1.37 -3.79 4.86
C LEU A 12 0.81 -4.97 4.05
N LEU A 13 1.65 -5.95 3.68
CA LEU A 13 1.20 -7.13 2.95
C LEU A 13 0.26 -8.00 3.78
N LYS A 14 0.51 -8.09 5.09
CA LYS A 14 -0.31 -8.87 6.02
C LYS A 14 -1.75 -8.38 6.11
N GLU A 15 -1.97 -7.06 6.04
CA GLU A 15 -3.30 -6.45 5.99
C GLU A 15 -4.16 -6.93 4.80
N PHE A 16 -3.53 -7.46 3.75
CA PHE A 16 -4.19 -7.92 2.52
C PHE A 16 -4.28 -9.46 2.39
N GLU A 17 -3.84 -10.22 3.39
CA GLU A 17 -3.97 -11.68 3.41
C GLU A 17 -5.43 -12.13 3.62
N GLY A 18 -6.21 -11.33 4.36
CA GLY A 18 -7.63 -11.58 4.62
C GLY A 18 -8.55 -11.39 3.40
N ALA A 19 -9.82 -11.76 3.56
CA ALA A 19 -10.84 -11.53 2.54
C ALA A 19 -11.45 -10.11 2.60
N TRP A 20 -11.24 -9.38 3.68
CA TRP A 20 -11.84 -8.09 3.99
C TRP A 20 -10.85 -7.18 4.71
N ARG A 21 -10.98 -5.88 4.48
CA ARG A 21 -10.29 -4.80 5.20
C ARG A 21 -11.28 -3.64 5.35
N ASP A 22 -11.54 -3.21 6.58
CA ASP A 22 -12.47 -2.11 6.90
C ASP A 22 -13.80 -2.18 6.12
N ASP A 23 -14.48 -3.33 6.21
CA ASP A 23 -15.74 -3.65 5.50
C ASP A 23 -15.65 -3.65 3.96
N THR A 24 -14.46 -3.47 3.39
CA THR A 24 -14.20 -3.50 1.96
C THR A 24 -13.58 -4.85 1.56
N PRO A 25 -14.12 -5.54 0.52
CA PRO A 25 -13.59 -6.83 0.10
C PRO A 25 -12.20 -6.68 -0.54
N ILE A 26 -11.34 -7.68 -0.29
CA ILE A 26 -10.01 -7.79 -0.88
C ILE A 26 -10.02 -8.87 -1.98
N PHE A 27 -9.84 -8.41 -3.21
CA PHE A 27 -9.73 -9.27 -4.40
C PHE A 27 -8.28 -9.58 -4.74
N ALA A 28 -8.09 -10.54 -5.66
CA ALA A 28 -6.75 -10.89 -6.16
C ALA A 28 -6.03 -9.69 -6.82
N CYS A 29 -6.76 -8.79 -7.50
CA CYS A 29 -6.17 -7.56 -8.04
C CYS A 29 -5.70 -6.61 -6.93
N CYS A 30 -6.45 -6.48 -5.83
CA CYS A 30 -6.04 -5.65 -4.69
C CYS A 30 -4.72 -6.13 -4.10
N ARG A 31 -4.61 -7.45 -3.85
CA ARG A 31 -3.38 -8.07 -3.33
C ARG A 31 -2.18 -7.80 -4.24
N ARG A 32 -2.35 -8.05 -5.54
CA ARG A 32 -1.30 -7.81 -6.53
C ARG A 32 -0.88 -6.35 -6.57
N SER A 33 -1.84 -5.43 -6.59
CA SER A 33 -1.59 -3.99 -6.62
C SER A 33 -0.81 -3.51 -5.39
N VAL A 34 -1.16 -3.99 -4.20
CA VAL A 34 -0.41 -3.67 -2.97
C VAL A 34 0.98 -4.28 -3.01
N THR A 35 1.13 -5.54 -3.43
CA THR A 35 2.45 -6.16 -3.62
C THR A 35 3.32 -5.35 -4.58
N THR A 36 2.79 -4.97 -5.74
CA THR A 36 3.50 -4.13 -6.71
C THR A 36 3.97 -2.82 -6.08
N VAL A 37 3.09 -2.12 -5.35
CA VAL A 37 3.46 -0.85 -4.73
C VAL A 37 4.51 -1.06 -3.64
N VAL A 38 4.34 -2.05 -2.77
CA VAL A 38 5.26 -2.34 -1.67
C VAL A 38 6.65 -2.75 -2.17
N GLU A 39 6.73 -3.48 -3.28
CA GLU A 39 8.00 -3.94 -3.87
C GLU A 39 8.75 -2.83 -4.64
N ASN A 40 8.03 -1.85 -5.20
CA ASN A 40 8.60 -0.85 -6.10
C ASN A 40 8.67 0.56 -5.51
N ALA A 41 7.99 0.82 -4.38
CA ALA A 41 7.97 2.12 -3.73
C ALA A 41 9.00 2.25 -2.60
N ASP A 42 9.57 3.44 -2.44
CA ASP A 42 10.30 3.81 -1.23
C ASP A 42 9.29 4.19 -0.13
N ILE A 43 8.78 3.18 0.58
CA ILE A 43 7.75 3.32 1.61
C ILE A 43 8.15 4.30 2.70
N ASN A 44 9.44 4.33 3.10
CA ASN A 44 9.92 5.24 4.14
C ASN A 44 9.84 6.70 3.68
N LYS A 45 10.25 6.97 2.44
CA LYS A 45 10.15 8.29 1.85
C LYS A 45 8.70 8.72 1.66
N ILE A 46 7.84 7.81 1.23
CA ILE A 46 6.41 8.08 1.04
C ILE A 46 5.75 8.43 2.38
N ALA A 47 5.97 7.65 3.42
CA ALA A 47 5.33 7.86 4.72
C ALA A 47 5.64 9.23 5.36
N ALA A 48 6.80 9.81 5.06
CA ALA A 48 7.19 11.15 5.52
C ALA A 48 6.47 12.30 4.79
N ALA A 49 5.74 12.01 3.70
CA ALA A 49 5.03 13.01 2.92
C ALA A 49 3.63 13.32 3.50
N ASP A 50 3.04 14.43 3.06
CA ASP A 50 1.65 14.76 3.40
C ASP A 50 0.67 13.72 2.82
N PRO A 51 -0.57 13.62 3.35
CA PRO A 51 -1.52 12.59 2.93
C PRO A 51 -1.80 12.57 1.43
N VAL A 52 -1.90 13.73 0.78
CA VAL A 52 -2.21 13.81 -0.66
C VAL A 52 -1.02 13.33 -1.48
N ALA A 53 0.20 13.72 -1.10
CA ALA A 53 1.42 13.25 -1.74
C ALA A 53 1.63 11.74 -1.56
N ARG A 54 1.26 11.16 -0.40
CA ARG A 54 1.29 9.71 -0.16
C ARG A 54 0.39 8.96 -1.13
N VAL A 55 -0.88 9.35 -1.21
CA VAL A 55 -1.84 8.73 -2.12
C VAL A 55 -1.35 8.80 -3.56
N ARG A 56 -0.86 9.96 -4.00
CA ARG A 56 -0.32 10.13 -5.36
C ARG A 56 0.87 9.23 -5.61
N ALA A 57 1.86 9.21 -4.71
CA ALA A 57 3.06 8.40 -4.88
C ALA A 57 2.75 6.90 -5.00
N LEU A 58 1.84 6.36 -4.17
CA LEU A 58 1.44 4.96 -4.27
C LEU A 58 0.71 4.66 -5.59
N ARG A 59 -0.16 5.57 -6.04
CA ARG A 59 -0.89 5.44 -7.31
C ARG A 59 0.05 5.53 -8.51
N ASP A 60 1.00 6.46 -8.49
CA ASP A 60 1.98 6.66 -9.55
C ASP A 60 2.86 5.41 -9.73
N VAL A 61 3.26 4.75 -8.63
CA VAL A 61 3.98 3.46 -8.68
C VAL A 61 3.12 2.38 -9.34
N LEU A 62 1.86 2.25 -8.92
CA LEU A 62 1.00 1.23 -9.52
C LEU A 62 0.69 1.51 -11.00
N GLU A 63 0.49 2.76 -11.38
CA GLU A 63 0.21 3.14 -12.77
C GLU A 63 1.45 3.03 -13.66
N ALA A 64 2.66 3.20 -13.12
CA ALA A 64 3.89 2.93 -13.85
C ALA A 64 4.03 1.44 -14.20
N GLU A 65 3.68 0.55 -13.26
CA GLU A 65 3.80 -0.90 -13.44
C GLU A 65 2.58 -1.53 -14.15
N ASN A 66 1.38 -0.99 -13.92
CA ASN A 66 0.10 -1.45 -14.48
C ASN A 66 -0.73 -0.27 -15.03
N PRO A 67 -0.37 0.30 -16.19
CA PRO A 67 -1.04 1.47 -16.74
C PRO A 67 -2.55 1.27 -16.98
N GLY A 68 -3.36 2.24 -16.55
CA GLY A 68 -4.82 2.25 -16.70
C GLY A 68 -5.56 1.33 -15.71
N HIS A 69 -4.84 0.70 -14.77
CA HIS A 69 -5.44 -0.23 -13.82
C HIS A 69 -6.43 0.47 -12.88
N LEU A 70 -6.05 1.63 -12.34
CA LEU A 70 -6.84 2.37 -11.35
C LEU A 70 -8.08 3.04 -11.95
N ASP A 71 -8.11 3.27 -13.26
CA ASP A 71 -9.29 3.80 -13.95
C ASP A 71 -10.43 2.76 -13.99
N THR A 72 -10.05 1.48 -14.03
CA THR A 72 -11.00 0.35 -14.08
C THR A 72 -11.31 -0.20 -12.69
N HIS A 73 -10.35 -0.16 -11.76
CA HIS A 73 -10.44 -0.84 -10.47
C HIS A 73 -10.52 0.14 -9.30
N ARG A 74 -11.72 0.65 -9.04
CA ARG A 74 -11.98 1.59 -7.93
C ARG A 74 -11.62 1.02 -6.55
N CYS A 75 -11.77 -0.29 -6.33
CA CYS A 75 -11.38 -0.91 -5.07
C CYS A 75 -9.86 -0.85 -4.84
N CYS A 76 -9.04 -0.97 -5.88
CA CYS A 76 -7.58 -0.84 -5.76
C CYS A 76 -7.18 0.60 -5.43
N ALA A 77 -7.83 1.58 -6.07
CA ALA A 77 -7.61 2.99 -5.76
C ALA A 77 -7.98 3.35 -4.31
N GLY A 78 -9.08 2.78 -3.80
CA GLY A 78 -9.50 2.93 -2.39
C GLY A 78 -8.50 2.33 -1.43
N HIS A 79 -8.15 1.05 -1.63
CA HIS A 79 -7.16 0.36 -0.79
C HIS A 79 -5.80 1.05 -0.74
N LEU A 80 -5.33 1.63 -1.85
CA LEU A 80 -4.10 2.45 -1.86
C LEU A 80 -4.26 3.77 -1.10
N ALA A 81 -5.45 4.38 -1.12
CA ALA A 81 -5.72 5.57 -0.34
C ALA A 81 -5.71 5.24 1.16
N ASP A 82 -6.39 4.18 1.57
CA ASP A 82 -6.41 3.71 2.96
C ASP A 82 -4.99 3.39 3.44
N LEU A 83 -4.23 2.63 2.63
CA LEU A 83 -2.81 2.37 2.91
C LEU A 83 -2.01 3.66 3.09
N ALA A 84 -2.20 4.64 2.20
CA ALA A 84 -1.53 5.92 2.32
C ALA A 84 -1.84 6.60 3.65
N PHE A 85 -3.07 6.52 4.18
CA PHE A 85 -3.41 7.09 5.48
C PHE A 85 -2.76 6.34 6.64
N ASP A 86 -2.75 5.01 6.61
CA ASP A 86 -2.25 4.16 7.71
C ASP A 86 -0.72 4.09 7.78
N LEU A 87 -0.03 4.37 6.67
CA LEU A 87 1.43 4.25 6.56
C LEU A 87 2.22 4.85 7.74
N PRO A 88 1.97 6.08 8.21
CA PRO A 88 2.70 6.65 9.35
C PRO A 88 2.49 5.89 10.65
N ASP A 89 1.27 5.43 10.91
CA ASP A 89 0.95 4.67 12.12
C ASP A 89 1.59 3.27 12.08
N LEU A 90 1.61 2.64 10.91
CA LEU A 90 2.30 1.35 10.68
C LEU A 90 3.83 1.46 10.75
N MET A 91 4.37 2.67 10.60
CA MET A 91 5.79 2.96 10.74
C MET A 91 6.19 3.44 12.13
N ALA A 92 5.21 3.84 12.96
CA ALA A 92 5.48 4.24 14.33
C ALA A 92 6.02 3.03 15.12
N PRO A 93 7.02 3.22 15.99
CA PRO A 93 7.44 2.17 16.91
C PRO A 93 6.22 1.73 17.73
N VAL A 94 5.94 0.42 17.75
CA VAL A 94 4.90 -0.15 18.61
C VAL A 94 5.27 0.24 20.04
N PRO A 95 4.42 0.97 20.79
CA PRO A 95 4.73 1.26 22.18
C PRO A 95 4.82 -0.08 22.93
N GLU A 96 6.00 -0.38 23.46
CA GLU A 96 6.18 -1.48 24.41
C GLU A 96 5.33 -1.16 25.64
N GLY A 97 4.19 -1.83 25.76
CA GLY A 97 3.33 -1.81 26.94
C GLY A 97 3.76 -2.85 27.96
#